data_AF-A0A3M1BLA4-F1
#
_entry.id   AF-A0A3M1BLA4-F1
#
_cell.length_a   1.000
_cell.length_b   1.000
_cell.length_c   1.000
_cell.angle_alpha   90.00
_cell.angle_beta   90.00
_cell.angle_gamma   90.00
#
_symmetry.space_group_name_H-M   'P 1'
#
loop_
_entity.id
_entity.type
_entity.pdbx_description
1 polymer ?
#
loop_
_entity_poly.entity_id
_entity_poly.type
_entity_poly.pdbx_seq_one_letter_code
_entity_poly.pdbx_strand_id
1 'polypeptide(L)'
;PKGVLEQAPQFFVVVSRVDSEEQSARYQQALVKNFPNVSVIDLTQILRSVETVLNKVSFVIRFMALFSILTGLVVLISSVVLSKFQRVKESVLLRTLGAQRSQILWINALEYFLLGTLATFTGIGLSIAGSWAFARFILDIPFTPNLWPAVAVFFSITLLTVLIGMLNSREVVSKPPLEVLRQEI
;
A
#
# COMPACT_ATOMS: atom_id res chain seq x y z
N PRO A 1 -22.06 -37.13 48.43
CA PRO A 1 -22.62 -35.83 47.99
C PRO A 1 -21.98 -35.38 46.68
N LYS A 2 -22.65 -35.66 45.55
CA LYS A 2 -22.25 -35.15 44.22
C LYS A 2 -22.88 -33.77 43.99
N GLY A 3 -22.16 -32.86 43.33
CA GLY A 3 -22.76 -31.67 42.71
C GLY A 3 -22.19 -30.29 43.09
N VAL A 4 -21.56 -30.10 44.25
CA VAL A 4 -21.14 -28.74 44.69
C VAL A 4 -19.69 -28.40 44.29
N LEU A 5 -18.81 -29.41 44.16
CA LEU A 5 -17.40 -29.25 43.78
C LEU A 5 -17.11 -29.43 42.28
N GLU A 6 -18.11 -29.88 41.50
CA GLU A 6 -17.95 -30.10 40.06
C GLU A 6 -18.01 -28.79 39.25
N GLN A 7 -18.61 -27.73 39.78
CA GLN A 7 -18.65 -26.40 39.16
C GLN A 7 -17.46 -25.50 39.57
N ALA A 8 -16.58 -25.97 40.48
CA ALA A 8 -15.43 -25.20 40.90
C ALA A 8 -14.32 -25.27 39.83
N PRO A 9 -13.70 -24.14 39.43
CA PRO A 9 -12.63 -24.14 38.44
C PRO A 9 -11.46 -24.98 38.94
N GLN A 10 -11.14 -26.07 38.21
CA GLN A 10 -10.13 -27.05 38.63
C GLN A 10 -8.70 -26.63 38.27
N PHE A 11 -8.54 -25.62 37.42
CA PHE A 11 -7.25 -25.07 37.04
C PHE A 11 -7.36 -23.57 36.77
N PHE A 12 -6.32 -22.82 37.13
CA PHE A 12 -6.19 -21.39 36.86
C PHE A 12 -5.03 -21.18 35.89
N VAL A 13 -5.27 -20.42 34.81
CA VAL A 13 -4.24 -20.08 33.82
C VAL A 13 -3.97 -18.59 33.93
N VAL A 14 -2.70 -18.23 34.05
CA VAL A 14 -2.23 -16.84 34.03
C VAL A 14 -1.25 -16.69 32.89
N VAL A 15 -1.47 -15.71 32.03
CA VAL A 15 -0.57 -15.39 30.91
C VAL A 15 0.17 -14.11 31.28
N SER A 16 1.50 -14.17 31.32
CA SER A 16 2.36 -13.00 31.52
C SER A 16 3.23 -12.77 30.29
N ARG A 17 3.32 -11.53 29.83
CA ARG A 17 4.27 -11.13 28.79
C ARG A 17 5.63 -10.86 29.44
N VAL A 18 6.68 -11.34 28.80
CA VAL A 18 8.07 -11.09 29.22
C VAL A 18 8.86 -10.63 28.01
N ASP A 19 9.67 -9.59 28.16
CA ASP A 19 10.32 -8.94 27.02
C ASP A 19 11.64 -9.62 26.59
N SER A 20 12.24 -10.45 27.46
CA SER A 20 13.49 -11.17 27.15
C SER A 20 13.52 -12.62 27.63
N GLU A 21 14.29 -13.45 26.93
CA GLU A 21 14.50 -14.88 27.30
C GLU A 21 15.18 -15.02 28.66
N GLU A 22 16.12 -14.13 28.99
CA GLU A 22 16.78 -14.13 30.30
C GLU A 22 15.80 -13.81 31.43
N GLN A 23 14.87 -12.87 31.19
CA GLN A 23 13.81 -12.57 32.16
C GLN A 23 12.82 -13.74 32.26
N SER A 24 12.48 -14.40 31.14
CA SER A 24 11.62 -15.59 31.13
C SER A 24 12.23 -16.72 31.96
N ALA A 25 13.52 -17.02 31.75
CA ALA A 25 14.24 -18.06 32.49
C ALA A 25 14.34 -17.75 33.99
N ARG A 26 14.66 -16.50 34.36
CA ARG A 26 14.69 -16.07 35.77
C ARG A 26 13.30 -16.15 36.42
N TYR A 27 12.26 -15.74 35.69
CA TYR A 27 10.89 -15.76 36.17
C TYR A 27 10.39 -17.21 36.36
N GLN A 28 10.66 -18.09 35.40
CA GLN A 28 10.36 -19.51 35.49
C GLN A 28 11.10 -20.16 36.67
N GLN A 29 12.38 -19.87 36.85
CA GLN A 29 13.17 -20.40 37.97
C GLN A 29 12.63 -19.92 39.33
N ALA A 30 12.25 -18.63 39.43
CA ALA A 30 11.64 -18.08 40.64
C ALA A 30 10.27 -18.70 40.93
N LEU A 31 9.46 -18.95 39.90
CA LEU A 31 8.15 -19.60 40.04
C LEU A 31 8.28 -21.06 40.48
N VAL A 32 9.15 -21.85 39.85
CA VAL A 32 9.35 -23.26 40.23
C VAL A 32 9.90 -23.38 41.66
N LYS A 33 10.76 -22.44 42.09
CA LYS A 33 11.31 -22.42 43.46
C LYS A 33 10.28 -22.08 44.54
N ASN A 34 9.43 -21.07 44.30
CA ASN A 34 8.47 -20.60 45.30
C ASN A 34 7.11 -21.32 45.23
N PHE A 35 6.75 -21.84 44.06
CA PHE A 35 5.46 -22.49 43.78
C PHE A 35 5.66 -23.79 42.95
N PRO A 36 6.20 -24.85 43.56
CA PRO A 36 6.49 -26.11 42.86
C PRO A 36 5.24 -26.86 42.36
N ASN A 37 4.04 -26.43 42.76
CA ASN A 37 2.75 -26.93 42.27
C ASN A 37 2.24 -26.22 40.99
N VAL A 38 2.97 -25.23 40.47
CA VAL A 38 2.59 -24.46 39.27
C VAL A 38 3.37 -24.97 38.06
N SER A 39 2.67 -25.33 36.99
CA SER A 39 3.27 -25.67 35.70
C SER A 39 3.52 -24.40 34.88
N VAL A 40 4.76 -24.16 34.47
CA VAL A 40 5.16 -23.02 33.64
C VAL A 40 5.48 -23.50 32.23
N ILE A 41 4.82 -22.92 31.23
CA ILE A 41 5.02 -23.24 29.81
C ILE A 41 5.51 -21.98 29.09
N ASP A 42 6.68 -22.07 28.46
CA ASP A 42 7.21 -20.98 27.64
C ASP A 42 6.69 -21.10 26.20
N LEU A 43 5.85 -20.13 25.78
CA LEU A 43 5.30 -20.05 24.42
C LEU A 43 6.10 -19.10 23.51
N THR A 44 7.17 -18.49 24.02
CA THR A 44 7.96 -17.47 23.32
C THR A 44 8.57 -18.03 22.03
N GLN A 45 9.16 -19.23 22.09
CA GLN A 45 9.80 -19.86 20.93
C GLN A 45 8.79 -20.19 19.82
N ILE A 46 7.59 -20.65 20.20
CA ILE A 46 6.50 -20.96 19.26
C ILE A 46 6.03 -19.68 18.59
N LEU A 47 5.74 -18.63 19.36
CA LEU A 47 5.31 -17.33 18.84
C LEU A 47 6.36 -16.71 17.90
N ARG A 48 7.64 -16.75 18.26
CA ARG A 48 8.73 -16.28 17.39
C ARG A 48 8.81 -17.04 16.08
N SER A 49 8.58 -18.35 16.10
CA SER A 49 8.59 -19.17 14.89
C SER A 49 7.43 -18.78 13.96
N VAL A 50 6.23 -18.60 14.51
CA VAL A 50 5.06 -18.11 13.77
C VAL A 50 5.31 -16.72 13.20
N GLU A 51 5.82 -15.79 14.01
CA GLU A 51 6.15 -14.43 13.59
C GLU A 51 7.19 -14.42 12.46
N THR A 52 8.23 -15.27 12.56
CA THR A 52 9.24 -15.41 11.51
C THR A 52 8.65 -15.88 10.20
N VAL A 53 7.73 -16.84 10.23
CA VAL A 53 7.03 -17.32 9.02
C VAL A 53 6.15 -16.21 8.45
N LEU A 54 5.35 -15.54 9.28
CA LEU A 54 4.49 -14.43 8.85
C LEU A 54 5.31 -13.27 8.25
N ASN A 55 6.46 -12.95 8.83
CA ASN A 55 7.37 -11.94 8.30
C ASN A 55 7.94 -12.32 6.93
N LYS A 56 8.31 -13.59 6.73
CA LYS A 56 8.75 -14.09 5.41
C LYS A 56 7.62 -14.00 4.38
N VAL A 57 6.41 -14.41 4.74
CA VAL A 57 5.24 -14.30 3.85
C VAL A 57 4.95 -12.84 3.51
N SER A 58 4.96 -11.95 4.51
CA SER A 58 4.77 -10.52 4.31
C SER A 58 5.84 -9.92 3.40
N PHE A 59 7.10 -10.32 3.57
CA PHE A 59 8.20 -9.90 2.70
C PHE A 59 7.96 -10.29 1.24
N VAL A 60 7.56 -11.54 0.98
CA VAL A 60 7.26 -12.02 -0.38
C VAL A 60 6.10 -11.23 -0.99
N ILE A 61 5.02 -11.00 -0.24
CA ILE A 61 3.88 -10.20 -0.72
C ILE A 61 4.30 -8.77 -1.04
N ARG A 62 5.09 -8.12 -0.17
CA ARG A 62 5.60 -6.77 -0.40
C ARG A 62 6.50 -6.70 -1.63
N PHE A 63 7.33 -7.72 -1.84
CA PHE A 63 8.17 -7.83 -3.03
C PHE A 63 7.34 -7.98 -4.30
N MET A 64 6.31 -8.84 -4.30
CA MET A 64 5.38 -8.98 -5.42
C MET A 64 4.60 -7.69 -5.69
N ALA A 65 4.16 -6.99 -4.64
CA ALA A 65 3.51 -5.69 -4.76
C ALA A 65 4.43 -4.64 -5.40
N LEU A 66 5.69 -4.56 -4.96
CA LEU A 66 6.69 -3.68 -5.55
C LEU A 66 6.89 -3.99 -7.04
N PHE A 67 7.04 -5.27 -7.39
CA PHE A 67 7.17 -5.70 -8.77
C PHE A 67 5.96 -5.30 -9.62
N SER A 68 4.74 -5.51 -9.10
CA SER A 68 3.51 -5.11 -9.76
C SER A 68 3.43 -3.60 -10.00
N ILE A 69 3.84 -2.78 -9.02
CA ILE A 69 3.93 -1.32 -9.17
C ILE A 69 4.93 -0.95 -10.28
N LEU A 70 6.10 -1.58 -10.32
CA LEU A 70 7.09 -1.35 -11.37
C LEU A 70 6.54 -1.69 -12.76
N THR A 71 5.86 -2.83 -12.91
CA THR A 71 5.21 -3.21 -14.16
C THR A 71 4.14 -2.19 -14.55
N GLY A 72 3.31 -1.75 -13.60
CA GLY A 72 2.32 -0.70 -13.83
C GLY A 72 2.93 0.61 -14.30
N LEU A 73 4.08 1.01 -13.75
CA LEU A 73 4.81 2.19 -14.18
C LEU A 73 5.35 2.05 -15.62
N VAL A 74 5.88 0.88 -15.98
CA VAL A 74 6.34 0.59 -17.36
C VAL A 74 5.16 0.66 -18.34
N VAL A 75 4.01 0.10 -17.99
CA VAL A 75 2.79 0.18 -18.80
C VAL A 75 2.34 1.63 -18.97
N LEU A 76 2.35 2.42 -17.89
CA LEU A 76 2.00 3.84 -17.93
C LEU A 76 2.92 4.62 -18.88
N ILE A 77 4.24 4.46 -18.74
CA ILE A 77 5.23 5.13 -19.61
C ILE A 77 4.99 4.73 -21.07
N SER A 78 4.79 3.44 -21.34
CA SER A 78 4.55 2.93 -22.69
C SER A 78 3.28 3.53 -23.31
N SER A 79 2.21 3.63 -22.53
CA SER A 79 0.96 4.26 -22.97
C SER A 79 1.16 5.75 -23.30
N VAL A 80 1.87 6.49 -22.45
CA VAL A 80 2.15 7.92 -22.66
C VAL A 80 2.98 8.15 -23.92
N VAL A 81 4.03 7.34 -24.15
CA VAL A 81 4.87 7.43 -25.35
C VAL A 81 4.05 7.20 -26.61
N LEU A 82 3.12 6.24 -26.58
CA LEU A 82 2.26 5.94 -27.73
C LEU A 82 1.26 7.08 -28.02
N SER A 83 0.73 7.71 -26.97
CA SER A 83 -0.18 8.87 -27.09
C SER A 83 0.53 10.18 -27.45
N LYS A 84 1.87 10.21 -27.49
CA LYS A 84 2.67 11.42 -27.72
C LYS A 84 2.29 12.13 -29.02
N PHE A 85 2.17 11.39 -30.12
CA PHE A 85 1.84 11.97 -31.44
C PHE A 85 0.47 12.66 -31.46
N GLN A 86 -0.53 12.08 -30.80
CA GLN A 86 -1.87 12.66 -30.71
C GLN A 86 -1.83 13.98 -29.92
N ARG A 87 -1.14 14.00 -28.78
CA ARG A 87 -0.97 15.21 -27.95
C ARG A 87 -0.18 16.32 -28.64
N VAL A 88 0.79 15.97 -29.49
CA VAL A 88 1.52 16.97 -30.29
C VAL A 88 0.56 17.65 -31.29
N LYS A 89 -0.25 16.87 -32.02
CA LYS A 89 -1.24 17.42 -32.97
C LYS A 89 -2.24 18.35 -32.27
N GLU A 90 -2.79 17.93 -31.14
CA GLU A 90 -3.70 18.74 -30.33
C GLU A 90 -3.06 20.06 -29.88
N SER A 91 -1.81 20.01 -29.39
CA SER A 91 -1.06 21.20 -28.99
C SER A 91 -0.82 22.16 -30.16
N VAL A 92 -0.52 21.67 -31.36
CA VAL A 92 -0.39 22.50 -32.57
C VAL A 92 -1.71 23.16 -32.94
N LEU A 93 -2.82 22.43 -32.92
CA LEU A 93 -4.16 22.97 -33.18
C LEU A 93 -4.56 24.05 -32.16
N LEU A 94 -4.28 23.84 -30.88
CA LEU A 94 -4.53 24.86 -29.86
C LEU A 94 -3.68 26.12 -30.08
N ARG A 95 -2.42 25.95 -30.51
CA ARG A 95 -1.55 27.09 -30.83
C ARG A 95 -2.00 27.85 -32.08
N THR A 96 -2.54 27.18 -33.10
CA THR A 96 -3.11 27.88 -34.28
C THR A 96 -4.37 28.65 -33.94
N LEU A 97 -5.13 28.22 -32.92
CA LEU A 97 -6.27 28.94 -32.35
C LEU A 97 -5.87 30.08 -31.39
N GLY A 98 -4.56 30.32 -31.21
CA GLY A 98 -4.05 31.44 -30.40
C GLY A 98 -3.73 31.09 -28.94
N ALA A 99 -3.78 29.82 -28.54
CA ALA A 99 -3.43 29.43 -27.17
C ALA A 99 -1.95 29.68 -26.85
N GLN A 100 -1.71 30.27 -25.68
CA GLN A 100 -0.36 30.47 -25.16
C GLN A 100 0.22 29.16 -24.60
N ARG A 101 1.55 29.03 -24.60
CA ARG A 101 2.25 27.83 -24.07
C ARG A 101 1.89 27.54 -22.60
N SER A 102 1.71 28.59 -21.80
CA SER A 102 1.31 28.48 -20.39
C SER A 102 -0.10 27.89 -20.23
N GLN A 103 -1.03 28.24 -21.12
CA GLN A 103 -2.40 27.71 -21.11
C GLN A 103 -2.39 26.21 -21.43
N ILE A 104 -1.62 25.77 -22.42
CA ILE A 104 -1.51 24.35 -22.79
C ILE A 104 -0.91 23.52 -21.64
N LEU A 105 0.13 24.05 -20.97
CA LEU A 105 0.71 23.37 -19.80
C LEU A 105 -0.27 23.27 -18.63
N TRP A 106 -1.08 24.30 -18.38
CA TRP A 106 -2.13 24.28 -17.35
C TRP A 106 -3.24 23.28 -17.66
N ILE A 107 -3.69 23.22 -18.91
CA ILE A 107 -4.70 22.24 -19.36
C ILE A 107 -4.18 20.82 -19.13
N ASN A 108 -2.95 20.53 -19.57
CA ASN A 108 -2.34 19.21 -19.37
C ASN A 108 -2.15 18.88 -17.88
N ALA A 109 -1.71 19.84 -17.07
CA ALA A 109 -1.54 19.64 -15.63
C ALA A 109 -2.87 19.31 -14.95
N LEU A 110 -3.96 19.98 -15.33
CA LEU A 110 -5.30 19.70 -14.83
C LEU A 110 -5.80 18.32 -15.26
N GLU A 111 -5.59 17.94 -16.52
CA GLU A 111 -5.94 16.61 -17.03
C GLU A 111 -5.23 15.51 -16.24
N TYR A 112 -3.91 15.60 -16.08
CA TYR A 112 -3.14 14.61 -15.31
C TYR A 112 -3.49 14.61 -13.83
N PHE A 113 -3.84 15.77 -13.26
CA PHE A 113 -4.31 15.86 -11.88
C PHE A 113 -5.65 15.12 -11.69
N LEU A 114 -6.59 15.29 -12.62
CA LEU A 114 -7.87 14.58 -12.61
C LEU A 114 -7.67 13.08 -12.79
N LEU A 115 -6.82 12.67 -13.75
CA LEU A 115 -6.50 11.26 -13.97
C LEU A 115 -5.83 10.63 -12.74
N GLY A 116 -4.85 11.32 -12.13
CA GLY A 116 -4.17 10.84 -10.92
C GLY A 116 -5.11 10.75 -9.72
N THR A 117 -6.00 11.73 -9.55
CA THR A 117 -7.03 11.73 -8.51
C THR A 117 -7.98 10.56 -8.66
N LEU A 118 -8.51 10.33 -9.87
CA LEU A 118 -9.42 9.21 -10.15
C LEU A 118 -8.75 7.84 -9.97
N ALA A 119 -7.52 7.69 -10.47
CA ALA A 119 -6.74 6.47 -10.32
C ALA A 119 -6.47 6.16 -8.84
N THR A 120 -6.09 7.18 -8.05
CA THR A 120 -5.79 6.96 -6.64
C THR A 120 -7.05 6.74 -5.81
N PHE A 121 -8.15 7.43 -6.12
CA PHE A 121 -9.43 7.23 -5.44
C PHE A 121 -9.96 5.81 -5.67
N THR A 122 -9.91 5.31 -6.90
CA THR A 122 -10.30 3.93 -7.22
C THR A 122 -9.35 2.92 -6.57
N GLY A 123 -8.04 3.15 -6.58
CA GLY A 123 -7.06 2.29 -5.92
C GLY A 123 -7.24 2.20 -4.40
N ILE A 124 -7.42 3.34 -3.72
CA ILE A 124 -7.69 3.38 -2.28
C ILE A 124 -9.04 2.72 -1.97
N GLY A 125 -10.08 3.01 -2.76
CA GLY A 125 -11.39 2.39 -2.60
C GLY A 125 -11.33 0.86 -2.70
N LEU A 126 -10.64 0.33 -3.71
CA LEU A 126 -10.42 -1.11 -3.87
C LEU A 126 -9.59 -1.70 -2.73
N SER A 127 -8.55 -0.99 -2.27
CA SER A 127 -7.71 -1.45 -1.16
C SER A 127 -8.49 -1.56 0.15
N ILE A 128 -9.29 -0.53 0.49
CA ILE A 128 -10.12 -0.52 1.69
C ILE A 128 -11.21 -1.59 1.60
N ALA A 129 -11.90 -1.69 0.47
CA ALA A 129 -12.95 -2.70 0.25
C ALA A 129 -12.38 -4.13 0.34
N GLY A 130 -11.24 -4.38 -0.30
CA GLY A 130 -10.54 -5.66 -0.24
C GLY A 130 -10.07 -6.01 1.17
N SER A 131 -9.51 -5.04 1.89
CA SER A 131 -9.06 -5.24 3.28
C SER A 131 -10.23 -5.50 4.23
N TRP A 132 -11.35 -4.79 4.04
CA TRP A 132 -12.58 -5.01 4.80
C TRP A 132 -13.17 -6.40 4.53
N ALA A 133 -13.25 -6.81 3.26
CA ALA A 133 -13.73 -8.13 2.89
C ALA A 133 -12.84 -9.23 3.47
N PHE A 134 -11.52 -9.07 3.39
CA PHE A 134 -10.58 -10.03 3.97
C PHE A 134 -10.72 -10.14 5.49
N ALA A 135 -10.79 -9.01 6.19
CA ALA A 135 -10.99 -8.99 7.63
C ALA A 135 -12.32 -9.64 8.06
N ARG A 136 -13.40 -9.40 7.31
CA ARG A 136 -14.75 -9.88 7.64
C ARG A 136 -15.00 -11.34 7.30
N PHE A 137 -14.49 -11.83 6.17
CA PHE A 137 -14.80 -13.18 5.65
C PHE A 137 -13.74 -14.23 5.97
N ILE A 138 -12.48 -13.83 6.20
CA ILE A 138 -11.37 -14.77 6.41
C ILE A 138 -10.88 -14.74 7.85
N LEU A 139 -10.84 -13.57 8.48
CA LEU A 139 -10.22 -13.39 9.80
C LEU A 139 -11.21 -13.19 10.95
N ASP A 140 -12.48 -12.84 10.68
CA ASP A 140 -13.50 -12.48 11.68
C ASP A 140 -13.03 -11.44 12.72
N ILE A 141 -12.17 -10.51 12.30
CA ILE A 141 -11.63 -9.43 13.15
C ILE A 141 -12.32 -8.09 12.89
N PRO A 142 -12.43 -7.21 13.91
CA PRO A 142 -12.91 -5.85 13.71
C PRO A 142 -11.96 -5.08 12.79
N PHE A 143 -12.50 -4.53 11.70
CA PHE A 143 -11.73 -3.74 10.74
C PHE A 143 -11.81 -2.25 11.08
N THR A 144 -10.68 -1.66 11.47
CA THR A 144 -10.56 -0.21 11.70
C THR A 144 -9.62 0.41 10.66
N PRO A 145 -10.14 1.04 9.59
CA PRO A 145 -9.29 1.64 8.58
C PRO A 145 -8.55 2.86 9.14
N ASN A 146 -7.22 2.85 9.07
CA ASN A 146 -6.42 4.04 9.33
C ASN A 146 -6.38 4.91 8.07
N LEU A 147 -6.96 6.11 8.15
CA LEU A 147 -7.05 7.02 7.01
C LEU A 147 -5.75 7.78 6.74
N TRP A 148 -4.84 7.85 7.71
CA TRP A 148 -3.62 8.65 7.57
C TRP A 148 -2.68 8.17 6.44
N PRO A 149 -2.39 6.85 6.34
CA PRO A 149 -1.64 6.33 5.20
C PRO A 149 -2.37 6.51 3.87
N ALA A 150 -3.71 6.40 3.86
CA ALA A 150 -4.50 6.58 2.64
C ALA A 150 -4.38 8.01 2.10
N VAL A 151 -4.42 9.01 2.97
CA VAL A 151 -4.21 10.42 2.59
C VAL A 151 -2.79 10.63 2.06
N ALA A 152 -1.78 10.08 2.74
CA ALA A 152 -0.38 10.18 2.28
C ALA A 152 -0.20 9.54 0.89
N VAL A 153 -0.80 8.37 0.65
CA VAL A 153 -0.79 7.69 -0.65
C VAL A 153 -1.53 8.51 -1.71
N PHE A 154 -2.68 9.10 -1.36
CA PHE A 154 -3.46 9.96 -2.26
C PHE A 154 -2.63 11.09 -2.85
N PHE A 155 -1.99 11.89 -1.98
CA PHE A 155 -1.16 13.00 -2.43
C PHE A 155 0.10 12.52 -3.14
N SER A 156 0.74 11.45 -2.66
CA SER A 156 1.99 10.95 -3.25
C SER A 156 1.78 10.42 -4.68
N ILE A 157 0.77 9.59 -4.92
CA ILE A 157 0.50 9.01 -6.24
C ILE A 157 -0.02 10.10 -7.19
N THR A 158 -0.96 10.93 -6.76
CA THR A 158 -1.49 12.02 -7.61
C THR A 158 -0.38 12.97 -8.04
N LEU A 159 0.50 13.37 -7.11
CA LEU A 159 1.65 14.22 -7.42
C LEU A 159 2.61 13.52 -8.38
N LEU A 160 2.90 12.23 -8.17
CA LEU A 160 3.74 11.44 -9.05
C LEU A 160 3.17 11.38 -10.48
N THR A 161 1.87 11.14 -10.63
CA THR A 161 1.19 11.12 -11.94
C THR A 161 1.30 12.47 -12.64
N VAL A 162 1.05 13.58 -11.93
CA VAL A 162 1.18 14.93 -12.48
C VAL A 162 2.62 15.21 -12.90
N LEU A 163 3.61 14.88 -12.07
CA LEU A 163 5.03 15.09 -12.40
C LEU A 163 5.44 14.30 -13.65
N ILE A 164 5.08 13.01 -13.73
CA ILE A 164 5.39 12.18 -14.90
C ILE A 164 4.70 12.72 -16.16
N GLY A 165 3.41 13.08 -16.07
CA GLY A 165 2.66 13.66 -17.17
C GLY A 165 3.24 15.00 -17.64
N MET A 166 3.60 15.88 -16.71
CA MET A 166 4.21 17.17 -17.00
C MET A 166 5.60 17.04 -17.65
N LEU A 167 6.47 16.16 -17.13
CA LEU A 167 7.80 15.92 -17.69
C LEU A 167 7.71 15.44 -19.15
N ASN A 168 6.79 14.52 -19.45
CA ASN A 168 6.56 14.05 -20.82
C ASN A 168 5.95 15.14 -21.71
N SER A 169 4.99 15.92 -21.19
CA SER A 169 4.33 16.99 -21.95
C SER A 169 5.27 18.13 -22.34
N ARG A 170 6.29 18.43 -21.52
CA ARG A 170 7.30 19.45 -21.83
C ARG A 170 8.07 19.13 -23.11
N GLU A 171 8.39 17.85 -23.30
CA GLU A 171 9.09 17.35 -24.48
C GLU A 171 8.21 17.37 -25.75
N VAL A 172 6.89 17.35 -25.58
CA VAL A 172 5.89 17.48 -26.64
C VAL A 172 5.69 18.93 -27.06
N VAL A 173 5.61 19.85 -26.09
CA VAL A 173 5.34 21.28 -26.32
C VAL A 173 6.57 22.00 -26.90
N SER A 174 7.78 21.48 -26.69
CA SER A 174 9.02 22.07 -27.18
C SER A 174 9.32 21.81 -28.67
N LYS A 175 8.66 20.83 -29.30
CA LYS A 175 8.90 20.52 -30.72
C LYS A 175 8.24 21.55 -31.65
N PRO A 176 8.97 22.06 -32.67
CA PRO A 176 8.40 22.98 -33.65
C PRO A 176 7.26 22.31 -34.45
N PRO A 177 6.13 23.02 -34.68
CA PRO A 177 4.97 22.51 -35.43
C PRO A 177 5.30 22.02 -36.86
N LEU A 178 6.32 22.61 -37.49
CA LEU A 178 6.73 22.33 -38.87
C LEU A 178 7.38 20.95 -39.06
N GLU A 179 7.99 20.37 -38.03
CA GLU A 179 8.61 19.04 -38.11
C GLU A 179 7.58 17.91 -38.13
N VAL A 180 6.40 18.14 -37.54
CA VAL A 180 5.34 17.14 -37.45
C VAL A 180 4.51 17.10 -38.73
N LEU A 181 4.24 18.27 -39.33
CA LEU A 181 3.56 18.34 -40.63
C LEU A 181 4.38 17.75 -41.76
N ARG A 182 5.71 17.78 -41.67
CA ARG A 182 6.62 17.23 -42.68
C ARG A 182 6.81 15.71 -42.59
N GLN A 183 6.31 15.07 -41.52
CA GLN A 183 6.32 13.61 -41.38
C GLN A 183 5.06 12.93 -41.95
N GLU A 184 4.04 13.69 -42.36
CA GLU A 184 2.84 13.17 -43.04
C GLU A 184 2.87 13.30 -44.57
N ILE A 185 3.93 13.90 -45.14
CA ILE A 185 4.18 13.98 -46.58
C ILE A 185 5.31 13.01 -46.94
#